data_AF-A0A519RH23-F1
#
_entry.id   AF-A0A519RH23-F1
#
_cell.length_a   1.000
_cell.length_b   1.000
_cell.length_c   1.000
_cell.angle_alpha   90.00
_cell.angle_beta   90.00
_cell.angle_gamma   90.00
#
_symmetry.space_group_name_H-M   'P 1'
#
loop_
_entity.id
_entity.type
_entity.pdbx_description
1 polymer ?
#
loop_
_entity_poly.entity_id
_entity_poly.type
_entity_poly.pdbx_seq_one_letter_code
_entity_poly.pdbx_strand_id
1 'polypeptide(L)'
;MEKIKFYIIFLVFITSCKDDDVDGSLLLINDSDKNVYFYCFQDYPLMHYPDTILPVERPYGMQFIKKNGASGKFTNPSWDNIYSQLPDGKFSMYVFDADLVDAVPWSKIKSNYRVLQRFDLTLYDLQNSNYTIKYSE
;
A
#
# COMPACT_ATOMS: atom_id res chain seq x y z
N MET A 1 3.05 16.03 -68.18
CA MET A 1 1.91 15.85 -67.26
C MET A 1 2.36 14.97 -66.12
N GLU A 2 2.83 15.58 -65.04
CA GLU A 2 3.34 14.87 -63.86
C GLU A 2 2.18 14.50 -62.93
N LYS A 3 2.23 13.27 -62.40
CA LYS A 3 1.20 12.72 -61.50
C LYS A 3 1.47 13.22 -60.08
N ILE A 4 0.64 14.13 -59.58
CA ILE A 4 0.64 14.55 -58.18
C ILE A 4 0.11 13.38 -57.33
N LYS A 5 0.97 12.81 -56.48
CA LYS A 5 0.58 11.80 -55.49
C LYS A 5 0.11 12.52 -54.23
N PHE A 6 -1.20 12.46 -53.95
CA PHE A 6 -1.75 12.87 -52.67
C PHE A 6 -1.39 11.82 -51.60
N TYR A 7 -0.55 12.19 -50.63
CA TYR A 7 -0.33 11.40 -49.42
C TYR A 7 -1.32 11.87 -48.36
N ILE A 8 -2.23 10.97 -47.95
CA ILE A 8 -3.14 11.19 -46.82
C ILE A 8 -2.30 11.09 -45.53
N ILE A 9 -2.05 12.23 -44.89
CA ILE A 9 -1.53 12.28 -43.52
C ILE A 9 -2.70 11.96 -42.59
N PHE A 10 -2.75 10.72 -42.12
CA PHE A 10 -3.70 10.30 -41.08
C PHE A 10 -3.13 10.74 -39.73
N LEU A 11 -3.49 11.96 -39.33
CA LEU A 11 -3.11 12.54 -38.04
C LEU A 11 -3.99 11.91 -36.96
N VAL A 12 -3.55 10.78 -36.42
CA VAL A 12 -4.20 10.14 -35.27
C VAL A 12 -3.96 11.04 -34.07
N PHE A 13 -4.95 11.88 -33.76
CA PHE A 13 -5.09 12.46 -32.43
C PHE A 13 -5.38 11.31 -31.46
N ILE A 14 -4.33 10.75 -30.88
CA ILE A 14 -4.42 10.03 -29.61
C ILE A 14 -4.81 11.08 -28.57
N THR A 15 -6.12 11.32 -28.47
CA THR A 15 -6.69 11.97 -27.29
C THR A 15 -6.38 11.03 -26.13
N SER A 16 -5.42 11.40 -25.29
CA SER A 16 -5.27 10.79 -23.98
C SER A 16 -6.63 10.88 -23.32
N CYS A 17 -7.30 9.73 -23.14
CA CYS A 17 -8.28 9.63 -22.07
C CYS A 17 -7.56 10.16 -20.83
N LYS A 18 -8.10 11.20 -20.21
CA LYS A 18 -7.85 11.39 -18.79
C LYS A 18 -8.48 10.16 -18.18
N ASP A 19 -7.65 9.21 -17.76
CA ASP A 19 -8.14 8.06 -17.04
C ASP A 19 -9.04 8.56 -15.93
N ASP A 20 -10.27 8.03 -15.91
CA ASP A 20 -11.23 8.29 -14.86
C ASP A 20 -10.51 8.16 -13.51
N ASP A 21 -10.70 9.14 -12.62
CA ASP A 21 -10.04 9.22 -11.32
C ASP A 21 -10.03 7.84 -10.63
N VAL A 22 -8.91 7.10 -10.78
CA VAL A 22 -8.77 5.80 -10.14
C VAL A 22 -8.84 6.07 -8.66
N ASP A 23 -9.84 5.50 -7.99
CA ASP A 23 -10.04 5.66 -6.55
C ASP A 23 -8.80 5.10 -5.83
N GLY A 24 -7.86 6.00 -5.51
CA GLY A 24 -6.61 5.70 -4.84
C GLY A 24 -6.76 5.25 -3.39
N SER A 25 -7.99 5.00 -2.93
CA SER A 25 -8.26 4.63 -1.56
C SER A 25 -7.72 3.24 -1.24
N LEU A 26 -6.90 3.15 -0.19
CA LEU A 26 -6.34 1.87 0.26
C LEU A 26 -7.44 1.01 0.90
N LEU A 27 -7.53 -0.25 0.48
CA LEU A 27 -8.36 -1.27 1.11
C LEU A 27 -7.47 -2.38 1.67
N LEU A 28 -7.63 -2.69 2.94
CA LEU A 28 -6.93 -3.79 3.59
C LEU A 28 -7.89 -4.96 3.80
N ILE A 29 -7.48 -6.15 3.41
CA ILE A 29 -8.26 -7.38 3.53
C ILE A 29 -7.48 -8.38 4.38
N ASN A 30 -8.16 -8.92 5.39
CA ASN A 30 -7.72 -10.06 6.16
C ASN A 30 -8.54 -11.29 5.76
N ASP A 31 -7.95 -12.17 4.97
CA ASP A 31 -8.50 -13.45 4.52
C ASP A 31 -7.89 -14.65 5.26
N SER A 32 -7.38 -14.40 6.48
CA SER A 32 -6.90 -15.46 7.38
C SER A 32 -7.95 -15.84 8.42
N ASP A 33 -7.67 -16.89 9.18
CA ASP A 33 -8.50 -17.36 10.30
C ASP A 33 -8.24 -16.62 11.63
N LYS A 34 -7.30 -15.67 11.65
CA LYS A 34 -6.92 -14.85 12.83
C LYS A 34 -7.42 -13.42 12.72
N ASN A 35 -7.60 -12.75 13.86
CA ASN A 35 -7.72 -11.30 13.88
C ASN A 35 -6.32 -10.69 13.73
N VAL A 36 -6.19 -9.62 12.96
CA VAL A 36 -4.90 -9.00 12.69
C VAL A 36 -4.90 -7.50 12.91
N TYR A 37 -3.71 -6.96 13.20
CA TYR A 37 -3.42 -5.55 13.08
C TYR A 37 -2.58 -5.28 11.84
N PHE A 38 -3.03 -4.34 11.01
CA PHE A 38 -2.20 -3.74 9.98
C PHE A 38 -1.55 -2.45 10.51
N TYR A 39 -0.25 -2.29 10.27
CA TYR A 39 0.48 -1.06 10.56
C TYR A 39 1.06 -0.49 9.26
N CYS A 40 0.50 0.63 8.84
CA CYS A 40 0.84 1.35 7.60
C CYS A 40 0.59 2.88 7.70
N PHE A 41 0.10 3.39 8.84
CA PHE A 41 -0.32 4.80 8.97
C PHE A 41 0.31 5.50 10.18
N GLN A 42 0.96 6.65 9.90
CA GLN A 42 1.04 7.92 10.65
C GLN A 42 2.29 8.70 10.27
N ASP A 43 3.38 8.02 9.93
CA ASP A 43 4.66 8.64 9.58
C ASP A 43 5.23 8.00 8.32
N TYR A 44 4.66 8.30 7.15
CA TYR A 44 5.16 7.81 5.86
C TYR A 44 6.68 8.00 5.68
N PRO A 45 7.30 9.12 6.11
CA PRO A 45 8.76 9.28 6.05
C PRO A 45 9.53 8.26 6.91
N LEU A 46 8.92 7.72 7.98
CA LEU A 46 9.52 6.70 8.84
C LEU A 46 9.20 5.26 8.38
N MET A 47 8.33 5.08 7.38
CA MET A 47 7.96 3.77 6.82
C MET A 47 8.68 3.48 5.50
N HIS A 48 10.01 3.52 5.52
CA HIS A 48 10.83 3.25 4.35
C HIS A 48 11.62 1.95 4.49
N TYR A 49 11.72 1.23 3.39
CA TYR A 49 12.79 0.26 3.19
C TYR A 49 14.14 1.02 3.08
N PRO A 50 15.26 0.48 3.59
CA PRO A 50 15.44 -0.78 4.29
C PRO A 50 15.54 -0.56 5.81
N ASP A 51 14.50 -0.04 6.46
CA ASP A 51 14.45 -0.06 7.92
C ASP A 51 13.73 -1.32 8.40
N THR A 52 14.44 -2.14 9.17
CA THR A 52 13.91 -3.29 9.91
C THR A 52 13.36 -2.89 11.28
N ILE A 53 13.36 -1.60 11.59
CA ILE A 53 13.12 -1.10 12.94
C ILE A 53 11.65 -0.74 13.10
N LEU A 54 10.90 -1.67 13.70
CA LEU A 54 9.60 -1.33 14.27
C LEU A 54 9.75 -0.18 15.29
N PRO A 55 8.76 0.72 15.40
CA PRO A 55 8.83 1.89 16.27
C PRO A 55 9.08 1.49 17.74
N VAL A 56 9.69 2.40 18.49
CA VAL A 56 10.03 2.16 19.91
C VAL A 56 8.76 1.88 20.73
N GLU A 57 7.69 2.62 20.46
CA GLU A 57 6.40 2.48 21.13
C GLU A 57 5.36 1.85 20.21
N ARG A 58 4.30 1.29 20.80
CA ARG A 58 3.17 0.71 20.05
C ARG A 58 2.50 1.84 19.25
N PRO A 59 2.36 1.72 17.92
CA PRO A 59 1.67 2.74 17.14
C PRO A 59 0.20 2.83 17.55
N TYR A 60 -0.30 4.06 17.76
CA TYR A 60 -1.71 4.30 18.07
C TYR A 60 -2.64 4.00 16.87
N GLY A 61 -2.12 4.08 15.64
CA GLY A 61 -2.88 3.95 14.39
C GLY A 61 -2.97 2.55 13.79
N MET A 62 -2.64 1.48 14.52
CA MET A 62 -2.74 0.12 14.00
C MET A 62 -4.20 -0.23 13.70
N GLN A 63 -4.46 -0.74 12.49
CA GLN A 63 -5.79 -1.03 11.97
C GLN A 63 -6.19 -2.45 12.32
N PHE A 64 -7.12 -2.60 13.25
CA PHE A 64 -7.69 -3.90 13.60
C PHE A 64 -8.61 -4.39 12.47
N ILE A 65 -8.39 -5.61 12.00
CA ILE A 65 -9.26 -6.27 11.02
C ILE A 65 -9.54 -7.68 11.53
N LYS A 66 -10.82 -7.96 11.77
CA LYS A 66 -11.29 -9.31 12.14
C LYS A 66 -10.92 -10.33 11.07
N LYS A 67 -10.83 -11.61 11.45
CA LYS A 67 -10.70 -12.72 10.50
C LYS A 67 -11.76 -12.65 9.39
N ASN A 68 -11.37 -13.00 8.16
CA ASN A 68 -12.21 -12.89 6.95
C ASN A 68 -12.92 -11.53 6.82
N GLY A 69 -12.20 -10.46 7.16
CA GLY A 69 -12.70 -9.10 7.24
C GLY A 69 -11.95 -8.15 6.32
N ALA A 70 -12.45 -6.92 6.21
CA ALA A 70 -11.78 -5.84 5.50
C ALA A 70 -11.86 -4.54 6.30
N SER A 71 -10.91 -3.64 6.07
CA SER A 71 -10.95 -2.28 6.61
C SER A 71 -12.02 -1.44 5.92
N GLY A 72 -12.29 -0.26 6.46
CA GLY A 72 -12.80 0.83 5.63
C GLY A 72 -11.77 1.22 4.57
N LYS A 73 -12.22 1.93 3.52
CA LYS A 73 -11.32 2.54 2.54
C LYS A 73 -10.60 3.74 3.19
N PHE A 74 -9.28 3.77 3.14
CA PHE A 74 -8.50 4.94 3.54
C PHE A 74 -8.50 5.92 2.37
N THR A 75 -9.33 6.96 2.46
CA THR A 75 -9.70 7.76 1.29
C THR A 75 -8.51 8.50 0.68
N ASN A 76 -8.24 8.17 -0.58
CA ASN A 76 -7.37 8.86 -1.55
C ASN A 76 -6.16 9.60 -0.96
N PRO A 77 -5.22 8.91 -0.30
CA PRO A 77 -3.95 9.53 0.06
C PRO A 77 -3.20 9.97 -1.20
N SER A 78 -2.47 11.08 -1.12
CA SER A 78 -1.64 11.56 -2.23
C SER A 78 -0.42 10.64 -2.43
N TRP A 79 -0.63 9.48 -3.07
CA TRP A 79 0.39 8.45 -3.22
C TRP A 79 1.66 8.97 -3.87
N ASP A 80 1.58 9.76 -4.94
CA ASP A 80 2.76 10.35 -5.58
C ASP A 80 3.61 11.17 -4.59
N ASN A 81 2.94 11.93 -3.72
CA ASN A 81 3.62 12.71 -2.68
C ASN A 81 4.19 11.84 -1.54
N ILE A 82 3.54 10.71 -1.23
CA ILE A 82 4.06 9.74 -0.26
C ILE A 82 5.31 9.08 -0.83
N TYR A 83 5.25 8.54 -2.04
CA TYR A 83 6.35 7.82 -2.68
C TYR A 83 7.54 8.71 -3.01
N SER A 84 7.34 10.01 -3.30
CA SER A 84 8.44 10.95 -3.51
C SER A 84 9.29 11.19 -2.26
N GLN A 85 8.76 10.86 -1.07
CA GLN A 85 9.46 10.98 0.21
C GLN A 85 10.11 9.65 0.66
N LEU A 86 9.85 8.54 -0.04
CA LEU A 86 10.40 7.24 0.32
C LEU A 86 11.76 7.06 -0.37
N PRO A 87 12.88 6.95 0.38
CA PRO A 87 14.23 6.89 -0.20
C PRO A 87 14.41 5.74 -1.20
N ASP A 88 13.76 4.60 -0.96
CA ASP A 88 13.84 3.42 -1.83
C ASP A 88 12.61 3.23 -2.73
N GLY A 89 11.69 4.21 -2.76
CA GLY A 89 10.46 4.13 -3.55
C GLY A 89 9.52 2.99 -3.16
N LYS A 90 9.67 2.45 -1.94
CA LYS A 90 8.86 1.36 -1.40
C LYS A 90 8.21 1.74 -0.08
N PHE A 91 6.91 1.52 0.00
CA PHE A 91 6.08 1.67 1.17
C PHE A 91 5.97 0.35 1.92
N SER A 92 6.42 0.32 3.18
CA SER A 92 6.37 -0.88 4.00
C SER A 92 5.09 -0.93 4.85
N MET A 93 4.39 -2.07 4.80
CA MET A 93 3.22 -2.36 5.64
C MET A 93 3.45 -3.66 6.42
N TYR A 94 3.06 -3.66 7.68
CA TYR A 94 3.26 -4.79 8.60
C TYR A 94 1.93 -5.37 9.06
N VAL A 95 1.86 -6.69 9.15
CA VAL A 95 0.73 -7.44 9.71
C VAL A 95 1.18 -8.11 11.00
N PHE A 96 0.36 -8.01 12.03
CA PHE A 96 0.59 -8.62 13.33
C PHE A 96 -0.62 -9.43 13.76
N ASP A 97 -0.37 -10.48 14.54
CA ASP A 97 -1.40 -11.23 15.26
C ASP A 97 -2.01 -10.31 16.32
N ALA A 98 -3.33 -10.08 16.27
CA ALA A 98 -3.99 -9.16 17.19
C ALA A 98 -3.97 -9.66 18.63
N ASP A 99 -4.20 -10.95 18.84
CA ASP A 99 -4.23 -11.55 20.17
C ASP A 99 -2.84 -11.48 20.82
N LEU A 100 -1.79 -11.68 20.01
CA LEU A 100 -0.41 -11.54 20.49
C LEU A 100 -0.05 -10.10 20.85
N VAL A 101 -0.41 -9.13 20.00
CA VAL A 101 -0.10 -7.71 20.22
C VAL A 101 -0.80 -7.18 21.48
N ASP A 102 -2.00 -7.67 21.78
CA ASP A 102 -2.76 -7.23 22.96
C ASP A 102 -2.33 -7.96 24.25
N ALA A 103 -1.81 -9.18 24.15
CA ALA A 103 -1.35 -9.96 25.31
C ALA A 103 0.09 -9.64 25.75
N VAL A 104 0.94 -9.15 24.83
CA VAL A 104 2.39 -9.04 25.06
C VAL A 104 2.86 -7.59 24.94
N PRO A 105 3.76 -7.10 25.82
CA PRO A 105 4.32 -5.76 25.70
C PRO A 105 4.96 -5.52 24.33
N TRP A 106 4.72 -4.36 23.73
CA TRP A 106 5.24 -4.00 22.41
C TRP A 106 6.76 -4.15 22.27
N SER A 107 7.51 -3.86 23.34
CA SER A 107 8.96 -4.06 23.36
C SER A 107 9.38 -5.50 23.06
N LYS A 108 8.57 -6.49 23.45
CA LYS A 108 8.78 -7.91 23.14
C LYS A 108 8.33 -8.28 21.74
N ILE A 109 7.24 -7.69 21.23
CA ILE A 109 6.83 -7.81 19.83
C ILE A 109 7.98 -7.35 18.92
N LYS A 110 8.55 -6.18 19.22
CA LYS A 110 9.70 -5.60 18.52
C LYS A 110 10.96 -6.43 18.67
N SER A 111 11.41 -6.71 19.91
CA SER A 111 12.70 -7.39 20.13
C SER A 111 12.75 -8.78 19.52
N ASN A 112 11.60 -9.44 19.45
CA ASN A 112 11.48 -10.78 18.92
C ASN A 112 10.94 -10.80 17.47
N TYR A 113 10.80 -9.63 16.85
CA TYR A 113 10.31 -9.42 15.49
C TYR A 113 9.06 -10.27 15.15
N ARG A 114 8.02 -10.17 15.98
CA ARG A 114 6.77 -10.94 15.85
C ARG A 114 5.82 -10.38 14.77
N VAL A 115 6.35 -10.13 13.59
CA VAL A 115 5.61 -9.73 12.39
C VAL A 115 5.10 -10.99 11.71
N LEU A 116 3.80 -11.05 11.39
CA LEU A 116 3.24 -12.13 10.59
C LEU A 116 3.66 -11.99 9.13
N GLN A 117 3.49 -10.79 8.57
CA GLN A 117 3.89 -10.48 7.20
C GLN A 117 4.32 -9.03 7.05
N ARG A 118 5.31 -8.79 6.18
CA ARG A 118 5.72 -7.47 5.72
C ARG A 118 5.47 -7.39 4.22
N PHE A 119 4.80 -6.34 3.79
CA PHE A 119 4.70 -5.96 2.38
C PHE A 119 5.65 -4.79 2.13
N ASP A 120 6.44 -4.86 1.08
CA ASP A 120 7.25 -3.74 0.59
C ASP A 120 6.79 -3.41 -0.83
N LEU A 121 5.96 -2.38 -0.93
CA LEU A 121 5.15 -2.10 -2.12
C LEU A 121 5.71 -0.89 -2.86
N THR A 122 5.88 -1.00 -4.17
CA THR A 122 6.07 0.17 -5.03
C THR A 122 4.72 0.81 -5.36
N LEU A 123 4.74 2.03 -5.89
CA LEU A 123 3.52 2.67 -6.39
C LEU A 123 2.84 1.82 -7.47
N TYR A 124 3.65 1.20 -8.34
CA TYR A 124 3.16 0.28 -9.37
C TYR A 124 2.45 -0.94 -8.77
N ASP A 125 2.95 -1.50 -7.68
CA ASP A 125 2.30 -2.63 -7.00
C ASP A 125 0.92 -2.24 -6.45
N LEU A 126 0.80 -1.04 -5.86
CA LEU A 126 -0.49 -0.52 -5.39
C LEU A 126 -1.47 -0.29 -6.55
N GLN A 127 -0.99 0.30 -7.65
CA GLN A 127 -1.83 0.54 -8.83
C GLN A 127 -2.32 -0.77 -9.44
N ASN A 128 -1.44 -1.75 -9.60
CA ASN A 128 -1.77 -3.07 -10.14
C ASN A 128 -2.71 -3.87 -9.23
N SER A 129 -2.67 -3.65 -7.92
CA SER A 129 -3.61 -4.27 -6.97
C SER A 129 -4.91 -3.50 -6.80
N ASN A 130 -5.11 -2.41 -7.56
CA ASN A 130 -6.21 -1.47 -7.39
C ASN A 130 -6.34 -1.01 -5.92
N TYR A 131 -5.19 -0.66 -5.34
CA TYR A 131 -5.02 -0.20 -3.96
C TYR A 131 -5.56 -1.18 -2.91
N THR A 132 -5.66 -2.47 -3.24
CA THR A 132 -6.11 -3.52 -2.33
C THR A 132 -4.93 -4.36 -1.87
N ILE A 133 -4.73 -4.44 -0.55
CA ILE A 133 -3.71 -5.28 0.07
C ILE A 133 -4.40 -6.39 0.86
N LYS A 134 -4.06 -7.63 0.54
CA LYS A 134 -4.67 -8.83 1.11
C LYS A 134 -3.64 -9.65 1.88
N TYR A 135 -3.96 -9.97 3.12
CA TYR A 135 -3.29 -10.97 3.95
C TYR A 135 -4.11 -12.27 3.97
N SER A 136 -3.49 -13.44 3.85
CA SER A 136 -4.22 -14.72 3.69
C SER A 136 -3.43 -15.96 4.18
N GLU A 137 -2.73 -15.86 5.31
CA GLU A 137 -1.98 -17.01 5.90
C GLU A 137 -2.81 -18.29 6.03
#